data_AF-A0A925MUL8-F1
#
_entry.id   AF-A0A925MUL8-F1
#
_cell.length_a   1.000
_cell.length_b   1.000
_cell.length_c   1.000
_cell.angle_alpha   90.00
_cell.angle_beta   90.00
_cell.angle_gamma   90.00
#
_symmetry.space_group_name_H-M   'P 1'
#
loop_
_entity.id
_entity.type
_entity.pdbx_description
1 polymer ?
#
loop_
_entity_poly.entity_id
_entity_poly.type
_entity_poly.pdbx_seq_one_letter_code
_entity_poly.pdbx_strand_id
1 'polypeptide(L)'
;YVYAVLIVGALMMVYVIFGGMTATTWVQIVKAVMLLGGATFMAVMVLAQVGFSPERLFQRAVEVKGTTAIMGPGGFIRDPVSAISFGMALMFGTAGLPHILMRFFTVPDAREARKSVLWATGWIGYFYLLTFIIGFGAIVLVATEPSYLDAEGALRGGGNMAAIHLAHAIGGSVFLGFISAVAFATILAVVAGLTLSGASAVSHDLYAMVFRKDADSDHELRVSRITTVVLGVVAVLLGIAFETQNVAFMVSLAFALAASGNFPVLILSLLWSGCTGRGAAIGGSIGLATAFILTVLSPAIWVSALGYAEAPFPYSSAAIFSVPAGFLSIWLFSILDRSPRAAIDRAGYREQRVRSETGIGAFSASDH
;
A
#
# COMPACT_ATOMS: atom_id res chain seq x y z
N TYR A 1 -4.07 19.69 13.86
CA TYR A 1 -3.93 18.74 12.75
C TYR A 1 -3.15 19.35 11.58
N VAL A 2 -3.70 20.36 10.88
CA VAL A 2 -3.07 20.99 9.69
C VAL A 2 -1.60 21.38 9.90
N TYR A 3 -1.27 22.05 11.01
CA TYR A 3 0.13 22.39 11.33
C TYR A 3 1.05 21.16 11.42
N ALA A 4 0.58 20.06 12.01
CA ALA A 4 1.36 18.83 12.10
C ALA A 4 1.62 18.25 10.71
N VAL A 5 0.58 18.18 9.85
CA VAL A 5 0.72 17.69 8.46
C VAL A 5 1.68 18.57 7.65
N LEU A 6 1.59 19.89 7.78
CA LEU A 6 2.50 20.82 7.10
C LEU A 6 3.95 20.66 7.58
N ILE A 7 4.18 20.55 8.89
CA ILE A 7 5.53 20.36 9.46
C ILE A 7 6.12 19.02 9.02
N VAL A 8 5.36 17.92 9.16
CA VAL A 8 5.81 16.59 8.74
C VAL A 8 6.07 16.56 7.23
N GLY A 9 5.17 17.16 6.44
CA GLY A 9 5.31 17.28 4.99
C GLY A 9 6.55 18.07 4.59
N ALA A 10 6.82 19.21 5.22
CA ALA A 10 8.03 19.99 4.97
C ALA A 10 9.30 19.22 5.34
N LEU A 11 9.32 18.56 6.50
CA LEU A 11 10.46 17.79 6.98
C LEU A 11 10.76 16.59 6.07
N MET A 12 9.71 15.95 5.58
CA MET A 12 9.79 14.90 4.58
C MET A 12 10.40 15.40 3.25
N MET A 13 10.00 16.58 2.76
CA MET A 13 10.58 17.16 1.54
C MET A 13 12.08 17.38 1.68
N VAL A 14 12.50 17.95 2.82
CA VAL A 14 13.92 18.13 3.13
C VAL A 14 14.63 16.78 3.11
N TYR A 15 14.08 15.78 3.78
CA TYR A 15 14.69 14.46 3.84
C TYR A 15 14.82 13.80 2.46
N VAL A 16 13.84 13.92 1.56
CA VAL A 16 13.92 13.33 0.21
C VAL A 16 14.96 14.04 -0.66
N ILE A 17 15.04 15.36 -0.59
CA ILE A 17 15.98 16.13 -1.41
C ILE A 17 17.43 15.81 -1.05
N PHE A 18 17.72 15.53 0.23
CA PHE A 18 19.07 15.23 0.72
C PHE A 18 19.34 13.73 0.94
N GLY A 19 18.31 12.88 0.86
CA GLY A 19 18.38 11.46 1.20
C GLY A 19 18.87 10.60 0.03
N GLY A 20 20.10 10.10 0.11
CA GLY A 20 20.61 9.08 -0.81
C GLY A 20 19.97 7.70 -0.58
N MET A 21 19.90 6.85 -1.61
CA MET A 21 19.25 5.53 -1.56
C MET A 21 19.80 4.61 -0.45
N THR A 22 21.10 4.64 -0.17
CA THR A 22 21.73 3.82 0.88
C THR A 22 21.27 4.18 2.28
N ALA A 23 21.13 5.48 2.59
CA ALA A 23 20.61 5.95 3.86
C ALA A 23 19.15 5.52 4.05
N THR A 24 18.35 5.57 2.98
CA THR A 24 16.96 5.11 3.05
C THR A 24 16.85 3.63 3.40
N THR A 25 17.72 2.77 2.88
CA THR A 25 17.73 1.34 3.19
C THR A 25 17.99 1.07 4.66
N TRP A 26 19.00 1.70 5.26
CA TRP A 26 19.30 1.52 6.68
C TRP A 26 18.16 1.99 7.58
N VAL A 27 17.55 3.13 7.26
CA VAL A 27 16.38 3.63 8.00
C VAL A 27 15.21 2.66 7.92
N GLN A 28 15.00 2.01 6.77
CA GLN A 28 13.94 1.01 6.59
C GLN A 28 14.17 -0.25 7.44
N ILE A 29 15.42 -0.68 7.59
CA ILE A 29 15.78 -1.84 8.43
C ILE A 29 15.55 -1.50 9.92
N VAL A 30 16.12 -0.39 10.38
CA VAL A 30 16.03 0.02 11.79
C VAL A 30 14.58 0.18 12.23
N LYS A 31 13.76 0.88 11.44
CA LYS A 31 12.35 1.07 11.79
C LYS A 31 11.57 -0.24 11.78
N ALA A 32 11.89 -1.19 10.90
CA ALA A 32 11.20 -2.47 10.85
C ALA A 32 11.44 -3.26 12.16
N VAL A 33 12.68 -3.26 12.64
CA VAL A 33 13.04 -3.87 13.94
C VAL A 33 12.33 -3.16 15.09
N MET A 34 12.33 -1.82 15.11
CA MET A 34 11.66 -1.04 16.17
C MET A 34 10.14 -1.24 16.17
N LEU A 35 9.51 -1.27 14.99
CA LEU A 35 8.07 -1.46 14.84
C LEU A 35 7.65 -2.87 15.26
N LEU A 36 8.36 -3.90 14.76
CA LEU A 36 8.10 -5.28 15.15
C LEU A 36 8.32 -5.47 16.65
N GLY A 37 9.47 -5.03 17.19
CA GLY A 37 9.76 -5.13 18.62
C GLY A 37 8.74 -4.39 19.49
N GLY A 38 8.34 -3.17 19.10
CA GLY A 38 7.31 -2.40 19.80
C GLY A 38 5.94 -3.08 19.76
N ALA A 39 5.51 -3.58 18.61
CA ALA A 39 4.26 -4.30 18.47
C ALA A 39 4.27 -5.63 19.26
N THR A 40 5.39 -6.35 19.26
CA THR A 40 5.55 -7.59 20.04
C THR A 40 5.44 -7.30 21.52
N PHE A 41 6.16 -6.30 22.02
CA PHE A 41 6.06 -5.88 23.41
C PHE A 41 4.62 -5.49 23.77
N MET A 42 3.96 -4.71 22.91
CA MET A 42 2.57 -4.31 23.10
C MET A 42 1.63 -5.52 23.21
N ALA A 43 1.72 -6.47 22.28
CA ALA A 43 0.90 -7.67 22.29
C ALA A 43 1.16 -8.55 23.52
N VAL A 44 2.42 -8.72 23.93
CA VAL A 44 2.79 -9.49 25.13
C VAL A 44 2.21 -8.83 26.38
N MET A 45 2.31 -7.51 26.52
CA MET A 45 1.76 -6.78 27.66
C MET A 45 0.24 -6.84 27.71
N VAL A 46 -0.45 -6.75 26.57
CA VAL A 46 -1.91 -6.96 26.49
C VAL A 46 -2.28 -8.36 26.97
N LEU A 47 -1.56 -9.39 26.51
CA LEU A 47 -1.79 -10.76 26.96
C LEU A 47 -1.49 -10.94 28.45
N ALA A 48 -0.47 -10.27 28.98
CA ALA A 48 -0.16 -10.32 30.40
C ALA A 48 -1.33 -9.80 31.27
N GLN A 49 -2.05 -8.77 30.82
CA GLN A 49 -3.21 -8.22 31.54
C GLN A 49 -4.42 -9.18 31.60
N VAL A 50 -4.46 -10.19 30.73
CA VAL A 50 -5.50 -11.24 30.72
C VAL A 50 -4.97 -12.61 31.18
N GLY A 51 -3.76 -12.63 31.76
CA GLY A 51 -3.11 -13.85 32.24
C GLY A 51 -2.73 -14.82 31.11
N PHE A 52 -2.24 -14.29 29.99
CA PHE A 52 -1.81 -15.03 28.80
C PHE A 52 -2.88 -15.92 28.16
N SER A 53 -4.16 -15.59 28.35
CA SER A 53 -5.29 -16.28 27.71
C SER A 53 -5.93 -15.41 26.63
N PRO A 54 -5.73 -15.70 25.34
CA PRO A 54 -6.42 -15.03 24.24
C PRO A 54 -7.94 -15.15 24.34
N GLU A 55 -8.44 -16.29 24.83
CA GLU A 55 -9.88 -16.51 25.03
C GLU A 55 -10.48 -15.49 26.00
N ARG A 56 -9.83 -15.23 27.13
CA ARG A 56 -10.28 -14.20 28.08
C ARG A 56 -10.23 -12.79 27.48
N LEU A 57 -9.24 -12.50 26.64
CA LEU A 57 -9.18 -11.23 25.92
C LEU A 57 -10.41 -11.05 25.03
N PHE A 58 -10.78 -12.09 24.28
CA PHE A 58 -11.93 -12.07 23.39
C PHE A 58 -13.26 -11.99 24.14
N GLN A 59 -13.42 -12.74 25.23
CA GLN A 59 -14.60 -12.67 26.09
C GLN A 59 -14.79 -11.25 26.65
N ARG A 60 -13.75 -10.67 27.25
CA ARG A 60 -13.79 -9.29 27.77
C ARG A 60 -14.10 -8.27 26.68
N ALA A 61 -13.55 -8.44 25.48
CA ALA A 61 -13.82 -7.53 24.38
C ALA A 61 -15.29 -7.58 23.92
N VAL A 62 -15.89 -8.77 23.91
CA VAL A 62 -17.32 -8.96 23.60
C VAL A 62 -18.18 -8.31 24.69
N GLU A 63 -17.83 -8.49 25.95
CA GLU A 63 -18.52 -7.87 27.08
C GLU A 63 -18.48 -6.33 26.97
N VAL A 64 -17.31 -5.76 26.70
CA VAL A 64 -17.14 -4.31 26.53
C VAL A 64 -17.96 -3.76 25.36
N LYS A 65 -18.02 -4.48 24.23
CA LYS A 65 -18.78 -4.04 23.05
C LYS A 65 -20.27 -4.39 23.12
N GLY A 66 -20.67 -5.25 24.04
CA GLY A 66 -22.05 -5.75 24.16
C GLY A 66 -22.53 -6.56 22.96
N THR A 67 -21.63 -7.02 22.08
CA THR A 67 -22.01 -7.79 20.88
C THR A 67 -20.92 -8.76 20.46
N THR A 68 -21.33 -9.97 20.04
CA THR A 68 -20.46 -10.98 19.43
C THR A 68 -20.10 -10.66 17.98
N ALA A 69 -20.73 -9.64 17.37
CA ALA A 69 -20.49 -9.25 15.99
C ALA A 69 -19.03 -8.84 15.72
N ILE A 70 -18.28 -8.45 16.75
CA ILE A 70 -16.85 -8.14 16.63
C ILE A 70 -15.98 -9.37 16.30
N MET A 71 -16.52 -10.58 16.49
CA MET A 71 -15.87 -11.85 16.13
C MET A 71 -16.22 -12.29 14.70
N GLY A 72 -17.18 -11.61 14.05
CA GLY A 72 -17.56 -11.86 12.66
C GLY A 72 -16.65 -11.14 11.65
N PRO A 73 -16.87 -11.37 10.34
CA PRO A 73 -16.22 -10.62 9.27
C PRO A 73 -16.47 -9.11 9.50
N GLY A 74 -15.39 -8.33 9.63
CA GLY A 74 -15.40 -7.05 10.33
C GLY A 74 -16.41 -6.00 9.83
N GLY A 75 -16.82 -5.08 10.73
CA GLY A 75 -17.83 -4.05 10.46
C GLY A 75 -17.45 -2.98 9.42
N PHE A 76 -16.20 -2.99 8.95
CA PHE A 76 -15.71 -2.13 7.86
C PHE A 76 -16.24 -2.58 6.48
N ILE A 77 -16.50 -3.89 6.32
CA ILE A 77 -17.00 -4.45 5.07
C ILE A 77 -18.32 -5.15 5.34
N ARG A 78 -19.42 -4.48 4.97
CA ARG A 78 -20.78 -4.94 5.30
C ARG A 78 -21.34 -5.95 4.32
N ASP A 79 -20.80 -6.02 3.10
CA ASP A 79 -21.29 -6.91 2.06
C ASP A 79 -20.20 -7.89 1.56
N PRO A 80 -20.56 -9.14 1.24
CA PRO A 80 -19.59 -10.16 0.79
C PRO A 80 -18.83 -9.77 -0.49
N VAL A 81 -19.45 -8.99 -1.38
CA VAL A 81 -18.84 -8.59 -2.66
C VAL A 81 -17.69 -7.63 -2.41
N SER A 82 -17.90 -6.61 -1.57
CA SER A 82 -16.87 -5.71 -1.09
C SER A 82 -15.76 -6.48 -0.36
N ALA A 83 -16.06 -7.56 0.36
CA ALA A 83 -15.05 -8.33 1.10
C ALA A 83 -14.11 -9.08 0.15
N ILE A 84 -14.69 -9.77 -0.84
CA ILE A 84 -13.92 -10.44 -1.89
C ILE A 84 -13.16 -9.40 -2.72
N SER A 85 -13.80 -8.30 -3.09
CA SER A 85 -13.17 -7.22 -3.85
C SER A 85 -12.00 -6.59 -3.10
N PHE A 86 -12.15 -6.35 -1.80
CA PHE A 86 -11.07 -5.84 -0.96
C PHE A 86 -9.93 -6.85 -0.82
N GLY A 87 -10.25 -8.14 -0.63
CA GLY A 87 -9.25 -9.22 -0.62
C GLY A 87 -8.47 -9.30 -1.93
N MET A 88 -9.15 -9.23 -3.08
CA MET A 88 -8.54 -9.19 -4.41
C MET A 88 -7.65 -7.95 -4.57
N ALA A 89 -8.12 -6.77 -4.14
CA ALA A 89 -7.35 -5.54 -4.18
C ALA A 89 -6.04 -5.69 -3.38
N LEU A 90 -6.10 -6.23 -2.16
CA LEU A 90 -4.91 -6.44 -1.34
C LEU A 90 -3.96 -7.48 -1.96
N MET A 91 -4.48 -8.63 -2.39
CA MET A 91 -3.67 -9.72 -2.93
C MET A 91 -2.99 -9.33 -4.25
N PHE A 92 -3.77 -8.88 -5.24
CA PHE A 92 -3.27 -8.55 -6.57
C PHE A 92 -2.61 -7.18 -6.60
N GLY A 93 -3.05 -6.24 -5.76
CA GLY A 93 -2.42 -4.94 -5.60
C GLY A 93 -1.00 -5.08 -5.08
N THR A 94 -0.76 -5.92 -4.06
CA THR A 94 0.60 -6.18 -3.56
C THR A 94 1.53 -6.68 -4.68
N ALA A 95 1.03 -7.58 -5.54
CA ALA A 95 1.79 -8.12 -6.65
C ALA A 95 2.02 -7.11 -7.79
N GLY A 96 1.13 -6.14 -7.96
CA GLY A 96 1.16 -5.15 -9.04
C GLY A 96 1.94 -3.86 -8.73
N LEU A 97 2.41 -3.66 -7.49
CA LEU A 97 3.07 -2.42 -7.08
C LEU A 97 4.55 -2.35 -7.53
N PRO A 98 4.92 -1.41 -8.42
CA PRO A 98 6.27 -1.38 -8.99
C PRO A 98 7.38 -1.15 -7.95
N HIS A 99 7.09 -0.38 -6.90
CA HIS A 99 8.06 -0.08 -5.83
C HIS A 99 8.48 -1.31 -5.02
N ILE A 100 7.69 -2.39 -5.04
CA ILE A 100 8.07 -3.68 -4.45
C ILE A 100 8.88 -4.49 -5.48
N LEU A 101 8.40 -4.55 -6.73
CA LEU A 101 9.05 -5.30 -7.81
C LEU A 101 10.48 -4.82 -8.07
N MET A 102 10.70 -3.51 -8.10
CA MET A 102 12.02 -2.92 -8.33
C MET A 102 13.06 -3.34 -7.28
N ARG A 103 12.63 -3.66 -6.05
CA ARG A 103 13.54 -4.17 -5.01
C ARG A 103 14.01 -5.60 -5.25
N PHE A 104 13.29 -6.39 -6.05
CA PHE A 104 13.75 -7.73 -6.45
C PHE A 104 14.80 -7.67 -7.55
N PHE A 105 14.85 -6.59 -8.33
CA PHE A 105 15.86 -6.40 -9.38
C PHE A 105 17.24 -6.09 -8.84
N THR A 106 17.34 -5.62 -7.58
CA THR A 106 18.62 -5.41 -6.91
C THR A 106 19.15 -6.68 -6.22
N VAL A 107 18.44 -7.81 -6.31
CA VAL A 107 18.86 -9.08 -5.73
C VAL A 107 19.71 -9.85 -6.75
N PRO A 108 20.90 -10.37 -6.39
CA PRO A 108 21.83 -10.98 -7.35
C PRO A 108 21.25 -12.18 -8.10
N ASP A 109 20.41 -12.97 -7.42
CA ASP A 109 19.94 -14.26 -7.92
C ASP A 109 18.46 -14.51 -7.60
N ALA A 110 17.77 -15.22 -8.51
CA ALA A 110 16.38 -15.63 -8.32
C ALA A 110 16.15 -16.50 -7.06
N ARG A 111 17.17 -17.27 -6.63
CA ARG A 111 17.11 -18.06 -5.39
C ARG A 111 17.05 -17.17 -4.15
N GLU A 112 17.89 -16.13 -4.11
CA GLU A 112 17.91 -15.17 -3.00
C GLU A 112 16.65 -14.30 -3.02
N ALA A 113 16.13 -13.96 -4.20
CA ALA A 113 14.86 -13.24 -4.33
C ALA A 113 13.69 -14.04 -3.70
N ARG A 114 13.60 -15.36 -3.98
CA ARG A 114 12.58 -16.22 -3.34
C ARG A 114 12.72 -16.32 -1.83
N LYS A 115 13.95 -16.44 -1.32
CA LYS A 115 14.20 -16.42 0.14
C LYS A 115 13.76 -15.09 0.75
N SER A 116 14.06 -13.97 0.09
CA SER A 116 13.66 -12.64 0.52
C SER A 116 12.13 -12.52 0.60
N VAL A 117 11.39 -13.00 -0.41
CA VAL A 117 9.92 -13.05 -0.41
C VAL A 117 9.39 -13.86 0.77
N LEU A 118 9.98 -15.03 1.05
CA LEU A 118 9.57 -15.89 2.17
C LEU A 118 9.72 -15.17 3.52
N TRP A 119 10.88 -14.56 3.76
CA TRP A 119 11.14 -13.80 4.99
C TRP A 119 10.19 -12.60 5.11
N ALA A 120 10.01 -11.83 4.04
CA ALA A 120 9.09 -10.69 4.01
C ALA A 120 7.67 -11.13 4.36
N THR A 121 7.19 -12.21 3.75
CA THR A 121 5.84 -12.76 4.00
C THR A 121 5.71 -13.26 5.44
N GLY A 122 6.74 -13.90 5.98
CA GLY A 122 6.79 -14.34 7.38
C GLY A 122 6.67 -13.18 8.38
N TRP A 123 7.44 -12.11 8.19
CA TRP A 123 7.39 -10.93 9.05
C TRP A 123 6.06 -10.17 8.94
N ILE A 124 5.48 -10.06 7.74
CA ILE A 124 4.16 -9.47 7.52
C ILE A 124 3.07 -10.30 8.22
N GLY A 125 3.10 -11.62 8.03
CA GLY A 125 2.16 -12.53 8.68
C GLY A 125 2.26 -12.47 10.21
N TYR A 126 3.48 -12.45 10.74
CA TYR A 126 3.74 -12.26 12.17
C TYR A 126 3.15 -10.95 12.68
N PHE A 127 3.39 -9.84 11.99
CA PHE A 127 2.83 -8.54 12.37
C PHE A 127 1.29 -8.57 12.38
N TYR A 128 0.65 -9.20 11.39
CA TYR A 128 -0.81 -9.32 11.37
C TYR A 128 -1.38 -10.10 12.56
N LEU A 129 -0.70 -11.15 13.02
CA LEU A 129 -1.11 -11.84 14.26
C LEU A 129 -1.04 -10.91 15.48
N LEU A 130 0.00 -10.08 15.57
CA LEU A 130 0.11 -9.07 16.65
C LEU A 130 -1.00 -8.03 16.57
N THR A 131 -1.34 -7.55 15.36
CA THR A 131 -2.39 -6.54 15.19
C THR A 131 -3.76 -7.02 15.69
N PHE A 132 -4.05 -8.32 15.62
CA PHE A 132 -5.27 -8.89 16.17
C PHE A 132 -5.31 -8.72 17.69
N ILE A 133 -4.25 -9.11 18.39
CA ILE A 133 -4.11 -8.95 19.84
C ILE A 133 -4.18 -7.48 20.24
N ILE A 134 -3.48 -6.60 19.52
CA ILE A 134 -3.47 -5.15 19.75
C ILE A 134 -4.87 -4.56 19.56
N GLY A 135 -5.60 -4.96 18.52
CA GLY A 135 -6.95 -4.47 18.25
C GLY A 135 -7.94 -4.81 19.37
N PHE A 136 -7.97 -6.08 19.80
CA PHE A 136 -8.80 -6.49 20.93
C PHE A 136 -8.32 -5.90 22.27
N GLY A 137 -7.01 -5.76 22.45
CA GLY A 137 -6.42 -5.06 23.60
C GLY A 137 -6.90 -3.61 23.71
N ALA A 138 -6.94 -2.90 22.58
CA ALA A 138 -7.46 -1.54 22.54
C ALA A 138 -8.95 -1.47 22.89
N ILE A 139 -9.76 -2.46 22.46
CA ILE A 139 -11.17 -2.53 22.88
C ILE A 139 -11.28 -2.66 24.39
N VAL A 140 -10.51 -3.55 25.01
CA VAL A 140 -10.63 -3.85 26.45
C VAL A 140 -10.05 -2.73 27.33
N LEU A 141 -8.94 -2.12 26.92
CA LEU A 141 -8.14 -1.23 27.78
C LEU A 141 -8.26 0.25 27.44
N VAL A 142 -8.73 0.59 26.24
CA VAL A 142 -8.78 1.97 25.77
C VAL A 142 -10.22 2.41 25.53
N ALA A 143 -11.06 1.56 24.94
CA ALA A 143 -12.40 1.96 24.52
C ALA A 143 -13.39 2.25 25.67
N THR A 144 -13.05 1.88 26.91
CA THR A 144 -13.86 2.10 28.12
C THR A 144 -13.34 3.23 29.00
N GLU A 145 -12.14 3.73 28.74
CA GLU A 145 -11.42 4.62 29.64
C GLU A 145 -11.64 6.10 29.22
N PRO A 146 -12.27 6.94 30.07
CA PRO A 146 -12.66 8.31 29.70
C PRO A 146 -11.51 9.21 29.27
N SER A 147 -10.28 8.92 29.70
CA SER A 147 -9.09 9.70 29.32
C SER A 147 -8.75 9.62 27.83
N TYR A 148 -9.17 8.56 27.13
CA TYR A 148 -8.95 8.37 25.69
C TYR A 148 -10.20 8.65 24.84
N LEU A 149 -11.31 9.05 25.47
CA LEU A 149 -12.58 9.30 24.79
C LEU A 149 -12.89 10.81 24.70
N ASP A 150 -13.40 11.26 23.56
CA ASP A 150 -13.91 12.62 23.38
C ASP A 150 -15.27 12.80 24.06
N ALA A 151 -15.86 14.00 23.94
CA ALA A 151 -17.13 14.33 24.59
C ALA A 151 -18.29 13.47 24.06
N GLU A 152 -18.15 12.96 22.85
CA GLU A 152 -19.11 12.11 22.13
C GLU A 152 -18.90 10.62 22.42
N GLY A 153 -17.89 10.26 23.24
CA GLY A 153 -17.57 8.87 23.59
C GLY A 153 -16.81 8.11 22.49
N ALA A 154 -16.33 8.80 21.45
CA ALA A 154 -15.46 8.25 20.43
C ALA A 154 -13.98 8.39 20.83
N LEU A 155 -13.11 7.64 20.15
CA LEU A 155 -11.68 7.66 20.46
C LEU A 155 -11.06 9.02 20.10
N ARG A 156 -10.39 9.67 21.06
CA ARG A 156 -9.70 10.96 20.83
C ARG A 156 -8.71 10.85 19.69
N GLY A 157 -8.91 11.66 18.65
CA GLY A 157 -8.07 11.64 17.44
C GLY A 157 -8.46 10.56 16.42
N GLY A 158 -9.61 9.91 16.59
CA GLY A 158 -10.18 8.95 15.64
C GLY A 158 -9.63 7.54 15.78
N GLY A 159 -10.29 6.56 15.14
CA GLY A 159 -9.99 5.13 15.29
C GLY A 159 -8.54 4.73 14.95
N ASN A 160 -7.83 5.52 14.14
CA ASN A 160 -6.42 5.31 13.81
C ASN A 160 -5.48 5.49 15.02
N MET A 161 -5.94 6.13 16.10
CA MET A 161 -5.17 6.34 17.34
C MET A 161 -5.22 5.16 18.31
N ALA A 162 -5.96 4.10 18.00
CA ALA A 162 -6.17 2.96 18.92
C ALA A 162 -4.87 2.34 19.42
N ALA A 163 -3.92 2.07 18.53
CA ALA A 163 -2.62 1.49 18.90
C ALA A 163 -1.73 2.46 19.70
N ILE A 164 -1.82 3.77 19.42
CA ILE A 164 -1.05 4.81 20.13
C ILE A 164 -1.57 4.96 21.56
N HIS A 165 -2.89 5.05 21.73
CA HIS A 165 -3.51 5.09 23.06
C HIS A 165 -3.28 3.78 23.82
N LEU A 166 -3.31 2.64 23.13
CA LEU A 166 -2.98 1.37 23.77
C LEU A 166 -1.53 1.36 24.29
N ALA A 167 -0.57 1.89 23.52
CA ALA A 167 0.82 2.05 23.98
C ALA A 167 0.89 2.85 25.28
N HIS A 168 0.13 3.93 25.38
CA HIS A 168 0.03 4.71 26.61
C HIS A 168 -0.59 3.91 27.76
N ALA A 169 -1.68 3.19 27.50
CA ALA A 169 -2.40 2.42 28.52
C ALA A 169 -1.54 1.30 29.14
N ILE A 170 -0.65 0.68 28.36
CA ILE A 170 0.17 -0.44 28.86
C ILE A 170 1.57 -0.04 29.33
N GLY A 171 2.13 1.06 28.82
CA GLY A 171 3.54 1.41 29.01
C GLY A 171 3.79 2.89 29.33
N GLY A 172 2.72 3.65 29.58
CA GLY A 172 2.77 5.05 29.98
C GLY A 172 3.34 5.99 28.92
N SER A 173 3.76 7.18 29.37
CA SER A 173 4.28 8.25 28.51
C SER A 173 5.56 7.85 27.77
N VAL A 174 6.40 7.01 28.37
CA VAL A 174 7.65 6.53 27.74
C VAL A 174 7.34 5.66 26.54
N PHE A 175 6.43 4.68 26.69
CA PHE A 175 6.09 3.79 25.59
C PHE A 175 5.23 4.47 24.51
N LEU A 176 4.33 5.37 24.91
CA LEU A 176 3.66 6.30 23.98
C LEU A 176 4.69 7.07 23.15
N GLY A 177 5.69 7.68 23.79
CA GLY A 177 6.75 8.44 23.12
C GLY A 177 7.55 7.57 22.15
N PHE A 178 7.91 6.35 22.56
CA PHE A 178 8.59 5.37 21.71
C PHE A 178 7.76 5.02 20.47
N ILE A 179 6.50 4.58 20.65
CA ILE A 179 5.62 4.20 19.52
C ILE A 179 5.33 5.39 18.62
N SER A 180 5.16 6.59 19.18
CA SER A 180 4.97 7.83 18.40
C SER A 180 6.20 8.16 17.56
N ALA A 181 7.41 8.02 18.13
CA ALA A 181 8.66 8.21 17.40
C ALA A 181 8.83 7.16 16.28
N VAL A 182 8.50 5.89 16.55
CA VAL A 182 8.51 4.82 15.55
C VAL A 182 7.51 5.09 14.43
N ALA A 183 6.29 5.53 14.75
CA ALA A 183 5.28 5.89 13.76
C ALA A 183 5.77 7.06 12.88
N PHE A 184 6.33 8.10 13.50
CA PHE A 184 6.89 9.25 12.79
C PHE A 184 8.05 8.86 11.87
N ALA A 185 9.03 8.09 12.38
CA ALA A 185 10.14 7.57 11.59
C ALA A 185 9.65 6.69 10.43
N THR A 186 8.57 5.93 10.65
CA THR A 186 7.96 5.09 9.63
C THR A 186 7.32 5.89 8.52
N ILE A 187 6.55 6.92 8.85
CA ILE A 187 5.94 7.83 7.88
C ILE A 187 7.03 8.47 7.02
N LEU A 188 8.02 9.11 7.64
CA LEU A 188 9.11 9.78 6.90
C LEU A 188 9.83 8.82 5.96
N ALA A 189 10.18 7.63 6.44
CA ALA A 189 10.92 6.67 5.64
C ALA A 189 10.11 6.10 4.48
N VAL A 190 8.82 5.77 4.69
CA VAL A 190 7.96 5.24 3.62
C VAL A 190 7.71 6.32 2.58
N VAL A 191 7.31 7.52 2.99
CA VAL A 191 6.98 8.56 2.02
C VAL A 191 8.22 8.98 1.24
N ALA A 192 9.39 9.03 1.89
CA ALA A 192 10.62 9.31 1.18
C ALA A 192 10.95 8.29 0.09
N GLY A 193 10.86 6.99 0.40
CA GLY A 193 11.09 5.93 -0.57
C GLY A 193 10.08 5.94 -1.72
N LEU A 194 8.79 6.15 -1.43
CA LEU A 194 7.74 6.21 -2.45
C LEU A 194 7.85 7.46 -3.32
N THR A 195 8.18 8.62 -2.72
CA THR A 195 8.33 9.88 -3.46
C THR A 195 9.53 9.82 -4.39
N LEU A 196 10.67 9.30 -3.92
CA LEU A 196 11.85 9.12 -4.76
C LEU A 196 11.57 8.13 -5.92
N SER A 197 10.87 7.03 -5.63
CA SER A 197 10.44 6.09 -6.66
C SER A 197 9.50 6.73 -7.68
N GLY A 198 8.55 7.56 -7.24
CA GLY A 198 7.64 8.28 -8.13
C GLY A 198 8.34 9.36 -8.95
N ALA A 199 9.26 10.10 -8.33
CA ALA A 199 10.07 11.10 -9.02
C ALA A 199 11.02 10.46 -10.05
N SER A 200 11.60 9.30 -9.74
CA SER A 200 12.39 8.51 -10.70
C SER A 200 11.54 8.05 -11.88
N ALA A 201 10.35 7.49 -11.64
CA ALA A 201 9.44 7.10 -12.71
C ALA A 201 9.06 8.28 -13.62
N VAL A 202 8.83 9.47 -13.06
CA VAL A 202 8.52 10.66 -13.89
C VAL A 202 9.75 11.20 -14.62
N SER A 203 10.92 11.23 -13.99
CA SER A 203 12.13 11.76 -14.61
C SER A 203 12.70 10.81 -15.68
N HIS A 204 12.71 9.51 -15.40
CA HIS A 204 13.25 8.50 -16.30
C HIS A 204 12.20 8.01 -17.32
N ASP A 205 11.02 7.57 -16.87
CA ASP A 205 10.03 6.94 -17.76
C ASP A 205 9.26 7.95 -18.60
N LEU A 206 8.89 9.10 -18.03
CA LEU A 206 8.17 10.13 -18.76
C LEU A 206 9.12 11.13 -19.41
N TYR A 207 10.01 11.75 -18.64
CA TYR A 207 10.84 12.83 -19.16
C TYR A 207 11.95 12.33 -20.08
N ALA A 208 12.83 11.43 -19.63
CA ALA A 208 13.94 10.94 -20.45
C ALA A 208 13.46 10.02 -21.59
N MET A 209 12.58 9.04 -21.33
CA MET A 209 12.16 8.10 -22.38
C MET A 209 11.11 8.63 -23.36
N VAL A 210 10.19 9.49 -22.92
CA VAL A 210 9.05 9.95 -23.75
C VAL A 210 9.23 11.39 -24.25
N PHE A 211 9.50 12.35 -23.37
CA PHE A 211 9.54 13.77 -23.75
C PHE A 211 10.88 14.21 -24.35
N ARG A 212 12.01 13.72 -23.84
CA ARG A 212 13.35 14.14 -24.25
C ARG A 212 14.34 12.98 -24.20
N LYS A 213 14.39 12.23 -25.30
CA LYS A 213 15.19 11.00 -25.50
C LYS A 213 16.70 11.15 -25.30
N ASP A 214 17.21 12.38 -25.34
CA ASP A 214 18.61 12.73 -25.10
C ASP A 214 18.73 13.73 -23.94
N ALA A 215 17.98 13.50 -22.84
CA ALA A 215 18.07 14.34 -21.66
C ALA A 215 19.46 14.18 -21.00
N ASP A 216 20.14 15.32 -20.80
CA ASP A 216 21.36 15.39 -20.01
C ASP A 216 21.07 15.10 -18.53
N SER A 217 22.02 14.45 -17.84
CA SER A 217 21.83 13.95 -16.46
C SER A 217 21.50 15.07 -15.47
N ASP A 218 22.05 16.26 -15.68
CA ASP A 218 21.75 17.46 -14.88
C ASP A 218 20.28 17.90 -15.00
N HIS A 219 19.69 17.75 -16.19
CA HIS A 219 18.28 18.09 -16.42
C HIS A 219 17.35 17.03 -15.82
N GLU A 220 17.71 15.75 -15.90
CA GLU A 220 16.97 14.65 -15.28
C GLU A 220 16.93 14.80 -13.76
N LEU A 221 18.07 15.13 -13.13
CA LEU A 221 18.14 15.42 -11.69
C LEU A 221 17.28 16.64 -11.30
N ARG A 222 17.25 17.69 -12.13
CA ARG A 222 16.40 18.86 -11.88
C ARG A 222 14.91 18.51 -11.96
N VAL A 223 14.49 17.74 -12.98
CA VAL A 223 13.10 17.28 -13.13
C VAL A 223 12.71 16.39 -11.96
N SER A 224 13.57 15.45 -11.55
CA SER A 224 13.33 14.58 -10.39
C SER A 224 13.09 15.38 -9.10
N ARG A 225 13.89 16.42 -8.84
CA ARG A 225 13.70 17.31 -7.68
C ARG A 225 12.40 18.11 -7.76
N ILE A 226 12.05 18.66 -8.93
CA ILE A 226 10.79 19.40 -9.11
C ILE A 226 9.60 18.45 -8.90
N THR A 227 9.62 17.27 -9.50
CA THR A 227 8.55 16.28 -9.34
C THR A 227 8.42 15.85 -7.88
N THR A 228 9.51 15.66 -7.15
CA THR A 228 9.49 15.37 -5.71
C THR A 228 8.69 16.43 -4.94
N VAL A 229 8.97 17.72 -5.21
CA VAL A 229 8.27 18.83 -4.54
C VAL A 229 6.80 18.88 -4.95
N VAL A 230 6.47 18.70 -6.22
CA VAL A 230 5.08 18.68 -6.68
C VAL A 230 4.31 17.52 -6.05
N LEU A 231 4.87 16.31 -6.06
CA LEU A 231 4.24 15.13 -5.50
C LEU A 231 3.99 15.27 -4.00
N GLY A 232 4.95 15.79 -3.23
CA GLY A 232 4.72 15.95 -1.79
C GLY A 232 3.76 17.11 -1.45
N VAL A 233 3.69 18.19 -2.25
CA VAL A 233 2.65 19.22 -2.08
C VAL A 233 1.27 18.61 -2.31
N VAL A 234 1.10 17.84 -3.39
CA VAL A 234 -0.15 17.11 -3.67
C VAL A 234 -0.47 16.12 -2.54
N ALA A 235 0.52 15.38 -2.04
CA ALA A 235 0.32 14.44 -0.94
C ALA A 235 -0.14 15.13 0.36
N VAL A 236 0.41 16.30 0.68
CA VAL A 236 -0.01 17.12 1.83
C VAL A 236 -1.45 17.61 1.67
N LEU A 237 -1.80 18.12 0.48
CA LEU A 237 -3.17 18.58 0.19
C LEU A 237 -4.18 17.43 0.28
N LEU A 238 -3.87 16.28 -0.30
CA LEU A 238 -4.71 15.08 -0.21
C LEU A 238 -4.79 14.56 1.23
N GLY A 239 -3.70 14.63 2.00
CA GLY A 239 -3.70 14.25 3.41
C GLY A 239 -4.67 15.08 4.25
N ILE A 240 -4.75 16.40 3.99
CA ILE A 240 -5.72 17.29 4.64
C ILE A 240 -7.15 16.99 4.17
N ALA A 241 -7.35 16.79 2.87
CA ALA A 241 -8.67 16.52 2.31
C ALA A 241 -9.28 15.19 2.81
N PHE A 242 -8.46 14.18 3.09
CA PHE A 242 -8.88 12.87 3.55
C PHE A 242 -8.66 12.63 5.06
N GLU A 243 -8.56 13.69 5.88
CA GLU A 243 -8.23 13.58 7.31
C GLU A 243 -9.23 12.73 8.13
N THR A 244 -10.50 12.73 7.73
CA THR A 244 -11.59 12.02 8.42
C THR A 244 -11.72 10.56 8.02
N GLN A 245 -10.97 10.12 6.99
CA GLN A 245 -11.08 8.77 6.45
C GLN A 245 -10.22 7.77 7.23
N ASN A 246 -10.67 6.52 7.23
CA ASN A 246 -9.89 5.42 7.78
C ASN A 246 -8.67 5.14 6.89
N VAL A 247 -7.48 5.00 7.47
CA VAL A 247 -6.26 4.75 6.68
C VAL A 247 -6.33 3.41 5.93
N ALA A 248 -6.96 2.38 6.52
CA ALA A 248 -7.16 1.09 5.86
C ALA A 248 -8.01 1.24 4.57
N PHE A 249 -8.96 2.18 4.56
CA PHE A 249 -9.74 2.51 3.37
C PHE A 249 -8.84 3.11 2.28
N MET A 250 -8.05 4.13 2.63
CA MET A 250 -7.17 4.81 1.67
C MET A 250 -6.15 3.85 1.05
N VAL A 251 -5.62 2.92 1.85
CA VAL A 251 -4.74 1.86 1.36
C VAL A 251 -5.48 0.98 0.35
N SER A 252 -6.72 0.58 0.63
CA SER A 252 -7.48 -0.27 -0.28
C SER A 252 -7.74 0.35 -1.65
N LEU A 253 -7.92 1.68 -1.71
CA LEU A 253 -8.08 2.43 -2.95
C LEU A 253 -6.81 2.34 -3.80
N ALA A 254 -5.64 2.62 -3.20
CA ALA A 254 -4.36 2.53 -3.90
C ALA A 254 -4.08 1.11 -4.41
N PHE A 255 -4.41 0.11 -3.60
CA PHE A 255 -4.24 -1.30 -3.96
C PHE A 255 -5.22 -1.73 -5.06
N ALA A 256 -6.46 -1.26 -5.06
CA ALA A 256 -7.42 -1.53 -6.13
C ALA A 256 -6.97 -0.97 -7.48
N LEU A 257 -6.40 0.25 -7.50
CA LEU A 257 -5.82 0.84 -8.70
C LEU A 257 -4.64 0.00 -9.22
N ALA A 258 -3.70 -0.39 -8.34
CA ALA A 258 -2.55 -1.22 -8.70
C ALA A 258 -2.97 -2.63 -9.18
N ALA A 259 -3.94 -3.24 -8.51
CA ALA A 259 -4.51 -4.54 -8.87
C ALA A 259 -5.17 -4.52 -10.25
N SER A 260 -5.71 -3.38 -10.68
CA SER A 260 -6.50 -3.29 -11.92
C SER A 260 -5.68 -2.85 -13.11
N GLY A 261 -4.74 -1.92 -12.91
CA GLY A 261 -3.88 -1.42 -13.99
C GLY A 261 -2.67 -2.31 -14.24
N ASN A 262 -1.91 -2.63 -13.20
CA ASN A 262 -0.58 -3.22 -13.35
C ASN A 262 -0.61 -4.75 -13.34
N PHE A 263 -1.36 -5.33 -12.41
CA PHE A 263 -1.37 -6.79 -12.23
C PHE A 263 -1.81 -7.55 -13.49
N PRO A 264 -2.90 -7.18 -14.21
CA PRO A 264 -3.29 -7.89 -15.42
C PRO A 264 -2.24 -7.79 -16.53
N VAL A 265 -1.59 -6.63 -16.66
CA VAL A 265 -0.50 -6.39 -17.62
C VAL A 265 0.69 -7.31 -17.30
N LEU A 266 1.12 -7.34 -16.04
CA LEU A 266 2.23 -8.18 -15.59
C LEU A 266 1.94 -9.66 -15.84
N ILE A 267 0.79 -10.15 -15.39
CA ILE A 267 0.42 -11.57 -15.52
C ILE A 267 0.30 -12.00 -16.98
N LEU A 268 -0.40 -11.24 -17.82
CA LEU A 268 -0.58 -11.62 -19.22
C LEU A 268 0.71 -11.49 -20.01
N SER A 269 1.57 -10.51 -19.70
CA SER A 269 2.89 -10.39 -20.34
C SER A 269 3.84 -11.55 -20.01
N LEU A 270 3.69 -12.17 -18.83
CA LEU A 270 4.54 -13.27 -18.39
C LEU A 270 4.00 -14.65 -18.77
N LEU A 271 2.67 -14.83 -18.75
CA LEU A 271 2.05 -16.16 -18.86
C LEU A 271 1.32 -16.40 -20.18
N TRP A 272 1.07 -15.37 -20.99
CA TRP A 272 0.29 -15.50 -22.21
C TRP A 272 1.06 -15.04 -23.44
N SER A 273 1.32 -15.98 -24.35
CA SER A 273 2.03 -15.73 -25.61
C SER A 273 1.32 -14.78 -26.57
N GLY A 274 0.02 -14.53 -26.38
CA GLY A 274 -0.77 -13.64 -27.22
C GLY A 274 -0.71 -12.17 -26.80
N CYS A 275 -0.07 -11.84 -25.67
CA CYS A 275 0.00 -10.48 -25.14
C CYS A 275 0.80 -9.56 -26.09
N THR A 276 0.26 -8.38 -26.39
CA THR A 276 0.89 -7.38 -27.27
C THR A 276 1.12 -6.08 -26.53
N GLY A 277 2.11 -5.30 -26.94
CA GLY A 277 2.39 -4.00 -26.31
C GLY A 277 1.20 -3.04 -26.34
N ARG A 278 0.43 -3.02 -27.44
CA ARG A 278 -0.79 -2.19 -27.55
C ARG A 278 -1.92 -2.71 -26.66
N GLY A 279 -2.15 -4.02 -26.65
CA GLY A 279 -3.17 -4.62 -25.80
C GLY A 279 -2.88 -4.41 -24.31
N ALA A 280 -1.62 -4.53 -23.90
CA ALA A 280 -1.16 -4.21 -22.55
C ALA A 280 -1.40 -2.72 -22.20
N ALA A 281 -1.02 -1.80 -23.09
CA ALA A 281 -1.18 -0.36 -22.84
C ALA A 281 -2.66 0.06 -22.75
N ILE A 282 -3.48 -0.34 -23.73
CA ILE A 282 -4.90 0.03 -23.77
C ILE A 282 -5.66 -0.70 -22.64
N GLY A 283 -5.45 -2.00 -22.50
CA GLY A 283 -6.17 -2.80 -21.51
C GLY A 283 -5.79 -2.45 -20.07
N GLY A 284 -4.52 -2.19 -19.79
CA GLY A 284 -4.06 -1.67 -18.49
C GLY A 284 -4.65 -0.28 -18.19
N SER A 285 -4.72 0.61 -19.19
CA SER A 285 -5.35 1.93 -19.05
C SER A 285 -6.85 1.83 -18.76
N ILE A 286 -7.56 0.91 -19.42
CA ILE A 286 -8.99 0.65 -19.16
C ILE A 286 -9.20 0.08 -17.76
N GLY A 287 -8.37 -0.87 -17.33
CA GLY A 287 -8.42 -1.43 -15.97
C GLY A 287 -8.21 -0.33 -14.91
N LEU A 288 -7.22 0.54 -15.11
CA LEU A 288 -6.96 1.68 -14.22
C LEU A 288 -8.11 2.70 -14.21
N ALA A 289 -8.61 3.09 -15.39
CA ALA A 289 -9.72 4.02 -15.51
C ALA A 289 -11.00 3.47 -14.87
N THR A 290 -11.28 2.18 -15.06
CA THR A 290 -12.44 1.50 -14.46
C THR A 290 -12.33 1.51 -12.94
N ALA A 291 -11.17 1.16 -12.38
CA ALA A 291 -10.92 1.22 -10.95
C ALA A 291 -11.11 2.65 -10.41
N PHE A 292 -10.49 3.64 -11.06
CA PHE A 292 -10.60 5.05 -10.64
C PHE A 292 -12.04 5.55 -10.66
N ILE A 293 -12.77 5.37 -11.76
CA ILE A 293 -14.16 5.82 -11.92
C ILE A 293 -15.04 5.16 -10.86
N LEU A 294 -14.98 3.83 -10.70
CA LEU A 294 -15.81 3.12 -9.72
C LEU A 294 -15.46 3.51 -8.29
N THR A 295 -14.20 3.80 -7.99
CA THR A 295 -13.80 4.28 -6.67
C THR A 295 -14.30 5.69 -6.40
N VAL A 296 -14.24 6.61 -7.36
CA VAL A 296 -14.85 7.95 -7.21
C VAL A 296 -16.35 7.87 -6.99
N LEU A 297 -17.03 6.97 -7.70
CA LEU A 297 -18.47 6.74 -7.59
C LEU A 297 -18.89 5.92 -6.36
N SER A 298 -17.94 5.41 -5.57
CA SER A 298 -18.21 4.61 -4.38
C SER A 298 -18.78 5.44 -3.21
N PRO A 299 -19.46 4.84 -2.22
CA PRO A 299 -20.00 5.56 -1.07
C PRO A 299 -18.92 6.31 -0.29
N ALA A 300 -17.71 5.78 -0.26
CA ALA A 300 -16.63 6.38 0.50
C ALA A 300 -16.15 7.70 -0.09
N ILE A 301 -16.02 7.84 -1.41
CA ILE A 301 -15.65 9.15 -1.99
C ILE A 301 -16.89 10.00 -2.23
N TRP A 302 -17.91 9.43 -2.89
CA TRP A 302 -19.07 10.18 -3.34
C TRP A 302 -19.92 10.72 -2.19
N VAL A 303 -20.18 9.90 -1.17
CA VAL A 303 -20.98 10.32 -0.02
C VAL A 303 -20.08 10.93 1.05
N SER A 304 -19.03 10.22 1.47
CA SER A 304 -18.29 10.64 2.67
C SER A 304 -17.24 11.73 2.45
N ALA A 305 -16.66 11.86 1.25
CA ALA A 305 -15.70 12.92 0.94
C ALA A 305 -16.35 14.11 0.20
N LEU A 306 -17.26 13.84 -0.74
CA LEU A 306 -17.90 14.87 -1.57
C LEU A 306 -19.26 15.35 -1.03
N GLY A 307 -19.89 14.62 -0.10
CA GLY A 307 -21.12 15.04 0.57
C GLY A 307 -22.41 14.79 -0.22
N TYR A 308 -22.42 13.94 -1.25
CA TYR A 308 -23.63 13.58 -1.98
C TYR A 308 -24.51 12.56 -1.23
N ALA A 309 -25.81 12.50 -1.54
CA ALA A 309 -26.77 11.70 -0.78
C ALA A 309 -26.66 10.18 -1.02
N GLU A 310 -26.52 9.74 -2.27
CA GLU A 310 -26.40 8.32 -2.63
C GLU A 310 -25.29 8.13 -3.66
N ALA A 311 -24.53 7.06 -3.50
CA ALA A 311 -23.46 6.69 -4.41
C ALA A 311 -23.99 5.88 -5.60
N PRO A 312 -23.64 6.25 -6.85
CA PRO A 312 -24.01 5.48 -8.04
C PRO A 312 -23.45 4.06 -8.04
N PHE A 313 -22.30 3.85 -7.39
CA PHE A 313 -21.72 2.52 -7.21
C PHE A 313 -21.88 2.10 -5.75
N PRO A 314 -22.59 1.00 -5.45
CA PRO A 314 -22.96 0.65 -4.08
C PRO A 314 -21.83 -0.03 -3.28
N TYR A 315 -20.75 -0.46 -3.94
CA TYR A 315 -19.68 -1.20 -3.28
C TYR A 315 -18.52 -0.30 -2.83
N SER A 316 -17.86 -0.71 -1.76
CA SER A 316 -16.72 0.02 -1.18
C SER A 316 -15.39 -0.22 -1.93
N SER A 317 -15.31 -1.29 -2.73
CA SER A 317 -14.14 -1.65 -3.52
C SER A 317 -14.52 -2.01 -4.94
N ALA A 318 -13.71 -1.57 -5.90
CA ALA A 318 -13.95 -1.76 -7.34
C ALA A 318 -13.22 -2.97 -7.93
N ALA A 319 -12.24 -3.54 -7.22
CA ALA A 319 -11.29 -4.52 -7.77
C ALA A 319 -11.95 -5.77 -8.38
N ILE A 320 -13.06 -6.26 -7.81
CA ILE A 320 -13.77 -7.42 -8.37
C ILE A 320 -14.31 -7.15 -9.79
N PHE A 321 -14.55 -5.90 -10.15
CA PHE A 321 -15.01 -5.50 -11.49
C PHE A 321 -13.86 -5.00 -12.35
N SER A 322 -12.98 -4.16 -11.79
CA SER A 322 -11.91 -3.51 -12.54
C SER A 322 -10.76 -4.44 -12.89
N VAL A 323 -10.45 -5.45 -12.06
CA VAL A 323 -9.40 -6.44 -12.37
C VAL A 323 -9.80 -7.32 -13.56
N PRO A 324 -10.99 -7.98 -13.58
CA PRO A 324 -11.44 -8.70 -14.76
C PRO A 324 -11.58 -7.80 -16.00
N ALA A 325 -12.04 -6.56 -15.84
CA ALA A 325 -12.11 -5.60 -16.95
C ALA A 325 -10.72 -5.35 -17.56
N GLY A 326 -9.66 -5.23 -16.73
CA GLY A 326 -8.28 -5.16 -17.19
C GLY A 326 -7.86 -6.40 -17.97
N PHE A 327 -8.06 -7.61 -17.41
CA PHE A 327 -7.72 -8.87 -18.10
C PHE A 327 -8.45 -9.01 -19.44
N LEU A 328 -9.77 -8.78 -19.46
CA LEU A 328 -10.60 -8.90 -20.65
C LEU A 328 -10.20 -7.87 -21.72
N SER A 329 -9.92 -6.64 -21.31
CA SER A 329 -9.50 -5.58 -22.24
C SER A 329 -8.13 -5.91 -22.86
N ILE A 330 -7.15 -6.34 -22.05
CA ILE A 330 -5.83 -6.72 -22.57
C ILE A 330 -5.97 -7.90 -23.54
N TRP A 331 -6.76 -8.91 -23.18
CA TRP A 331 -7.03 -10.06 -24.04
C TRP A 331 -7.65 -9.65 -25.37
N LEU A 332 -8.72 -8.85 -25.32
CA LEU A 332 -9.45 -8.39 -26.50
C LEU A 332 -8.55 -7.56 -27.43
N PHE A 333 -7.92 -6.52 -26.91
CA PHE A 333 -7.07 -5.63 -27.72
C PHE A 333 -5.79 -6.33 -28.20
N SER A 334 -5.28 -7.33 -27.48
CA SER A 334 -4.13 -8.11 -27.95
C SER A 334 -4.44 -9.08 -29.08
N ILE A 335 -5.67 -9.63 -29.12
CA ILE A 335 -6.12 -10.46 -30.25
C ILE A 335 -6.43 -9.60 -31.47
N LEU A 336 -7.04 -8.43 -31.26
CA LEU A 336 -7.36 -7.48 -32.31
C LEU A 336 -6.11 -6.81 -32.90
N ASP A 337 -5.00 -6.74 -32.15
CA ASP A 337 -3.75 -6.21 -32.65
C ASP A 337 -3.10 -7.14 -33.69
N ARG A 338 -3.13 -6.69 -34.94
CA ARG A 338 -2.48 -7.32 -36.11
C ARG A 338 -1.26 -6.52 -36.58
N SER A 339 -0.74 -5.61 -35.75
CA SER A 339 0.41 -4.79 -36.12
C SER A 339 1.70 -5.60 -36.32
N PRO A 340 2.66 -5.10 -37.10
CA PRO A 340 3.98 -5.73 -37.21
C PRO A 340 4.68 -5.87 -35.85
N ARG A 341 4.44 -4.94 -34.92
CA ARG A 341 4.99 -5.02 -33.56
C ARG A 341 4.40 -6.18 -32.77
N ALA A 342 3.11 -6.45 -32.89
CA ALA A 342 2.48 -7.61 -32.25
C ALA A 342 3.09 -8.94 -32.70
N ALA A 343 3.51 -9.04 -33.97
CA ALA A 343 4.20 -10.24 -34.45
C ALA A 343 5.57 -10.45 -33.76
N ILE A 344 6.31 -9.36 -33.53
CA ILE A 344 7.59 -9.37 -32.80
C ILE A 344 7.35 -9.76 -31.34
N ASP A 345 6.37 -9.12 -30.68
CA ASP A 345 6.05 -9.37 -29.26
C ASP A 345 5.69 -10.86 -29.04
N ARG A 346 4.84 -11.43 -29.90
CA ARG A 346 4.44 -12.85 -29.84
C ARG A 346 5.61 -13.80 -30.12
N ALA A 347 6.50 -13.44 -31.04
CA ALA A 347 7.69 -14.24 -31.35
C ALA A 347 8.70 -14.26 -30.19
N GLY A 348 8.87 -13.12 -29.50
CA GLY A 348 9.77 -12.97 -28.36
C GLY A 348 9.36 -13.76 -27.12
N TYR A 349 8.08 -14.13 -26.99
CA TYR A 349 7.56 -14.85 -25.81
C TYR A 349 8.28 -16.16 -25.52
N ARG A 350 8.63 -16.95 -26.56
CA ARG A 350 9.32 -18.24 -26.33
C ARG A 350 10.69 -18.03 -25.69
N GLU A 351 11.43 -17.04 -26.17
CA GLU A 351 12.75 -16.71 -25.63
C GLU A 351 12.63 -16.17 -24.21
N GLN A 352 11.69 -15.25 -23.96
CA GLN A 352 11.37 -14.75 -22.63
C GLN A 352 11.02 -15.89 -21.66
N ARG A 353 10.19 -16.84 -22.10
CA ARG A 353 9.80 -18.00 -21.28
C ARG A 353 10.99 -18.87 -20.93
N VAL A 354 11.84 -19.22 -21.90
CA VAL A 354 13.06 -20.00 -21.66
C VAL A 354 13.98 -19.25 -20.68
N ARG A 355 14.20 -17.95 -20.86
CA ARG A 355 15.01 -17.13 -19.94
C ARG A 355 14.41 -17.11 -18.53
N SER A 356 13.10 -17.00 -18.40
CA SER A 356 12.40 -16.99 -17.10
C SER A 356 12.47 -18.34 -16.37
N GLU A 357 12.37 -19.46 -17.08
CA GLU A 357 12.38 -20.81 -16.50
C GLU A 357 13.81 -21.32 -16.21
N THR A 358 14.79 -20.94 -17.03
CA THR A 358 16.17 -21.45 -16.95
C THR A 358 17.17 -20.48 -16.30
N GLY A 359 16.85 -19.18 -16.27
CA GLY A 359 17.77 -18.12 -15.84
C GLY A 359 18.94 -17.86 -16.81
N ILE A 360 19.00 -18.55 -17.95
CA ILE A 360 20.07 -18.39 -18.94
C ILE A 360 19.94 -17.01 -19.60
N GLY A 361 20.99 -16.20 -19.55
CA GLY A 361 21.00 -14.84 -20.09
C GLY A 361 20.42 -13.75 -19.16
N ALA A 362 20.05 -14.08 -17.92
CA ALA A 362 19.63 -13.11 -16.90
C ALA A 362 20.83 -12.42 -16.19
N PHE A 363 22.06 -12.81 -16.54
CA PHE A 363 23.29 -12.37 -15.89
C PHE A 363 23.98 -11.26 -16.68
N SER A 364 23.46 -10.05 -16.55
CA SER A 364 24.31 -8.87 -16.41
C SER A 364 23.51 -7.88 -15.59
N ALA A 365 24.00 -7.54 -14.41
CA ALA A 365 23.55 -6.33 -13.75
C ALA A 365 23.74 -5.19 -14.77
N SER A 366 22.64 -4.59 -15.21
CA SER A 366 22.74 -3.29 -15.85
C SER A 366 23.15 -2.34 -14.72
N ASP A 367 24.27 -1.64 -14.91
CA ASP A 367 24.63 -0.53 -14.05
C ASP A 367 23.50 0.49 -14.14
N HIS A 368 22.65 0.50 -13.10
CA HIS A 368 21.63 1.51 -12.85
C HIS A 368 22.12 2.49 -11.80
#